data_AF-A0AAJ4A7E0-F1
#
_entry.id   AF-A0AAJ4A7E0-F1
#
_cell.length_a   1.000
_cell.length_b   1.000
_cell.length_c   1.000
_cell.angle_alpha   90.00
_cell.angle_beta   90.00
_cell.angle_gamma   90.00
#
_symmetry.space_group_name_H-M   'P 1'
#
loop_
_entity.id
_entity.type
_entity.pdbx_description
1 polymer ?
#
loop_
_entity_poly.entity_id
_entity_poly.type
_entity_poly.pdbx_seq_one_letter_code
_entity_poly.pdbx_strand_id
1 'polypeptide(L)'
;MSLGNNIDDSDFERSQILYEAAVQMEVNGLPDEDALRVAKQLIAKRAEAEKSGEVVSDEQGNAVSYHDSSLNPEPVPESQRGAVNSTYQKLCESEGVESI
;
A
#
# COMPACT_ATOMS: atom_id res chain seq x y z
N MET A 1 -30.25 0.38 9.07
CA MET A 1 -28.89 0.79 8.71
C MET A 1 -28.21 -0.45 8.16
N SER A 2 -28.08 -0.55 6.84
CA SER A 2 -27.55 -1.75 6.19
C SER A 2 -26.05 -1.87 6.47
N LEU A 3 -25.65 -2.98 7.08
CA LEU A 3 -24.26 -3.44 7.13
C LEU A 3 -23.89 -3.87 5.70
N GLY A 4 -23.50 -2.89 4.87
CA GLY A 4 -22.95 -3.15 3.55
C GLY A 4 -21.54 -3.71 3.68
N ASN A 5 -21.30 -4.85 3.02
CA ASN A 5 -20.01 -5.41 2.60
C ASN A 5 -18.74 -4.97 3.38
N ASN A 6 -18.42 -5.67 4.47
CA ASN A 6 -17.08 -5.59 5.10
C ASN A 6 -16.02 -6.46 4.39
N ILE A 7 -16.32 -6.99 3.20
CA ILE A 7 -15.38 -7.85 2.44
C ILE A 7 -14.73 -7.08 1.28
N ASP A 8 -15.32 -5.96 0.84
CA ASP A 8 -14.86 -5.22 -0.34
C ASP A 8 -13.74 -4.21 0.00
N ASP A 9 -13.88 -3.45 1.09
CA ASP A 9 -12.91 -2.42 1.50
C ASP A 9 -11.57 -3.03 1.94
N SER A 10 -11.60 -4.09 2.75
CA SER A 10 -10.37 -4.69 3.29
C SER A 10 -9.52 -5.42 2.25
N ASP A 11 -10.12 -5.98 1.18
CA ASP A 11 -9.34 -6.63 0.11
C ASP A 11 -8.72 -5.57 -0.82
N PHE A 12 -9.44 -4.47 -1.07
CA PHE A 12 -8.93 -3.32 -1.82
C PHE A 12 -7.79 -2.60 -1.10
N GLU A 13 -7.93 -2.35 0.20
CA GLU A 13 -6.85 -1.80 1.02
C GLU A 13 -5.65 -2.75 1.01
N ARG A 14 -5.86 -4.06 1.20
CA ARG A 14 -4.78 -5.05 1.17
C ARG A 14 -4.09 -5.13 -0.18
N SER A 15 -4.83 -5.09 -1.29
CA SER A 15 -4.24 -5.14 -2.62
C SER A 15 -3.41 -3.88 -2.92
N GLN A 16 -3.84 -2.69 -2.49
CA GLN A 16 -3.01 -1.48 -2.57
C GLN A 16 -1.73 -1.60 -1.75
N ILE A 17 -1.82 -2.10 -0.53
CA ILE A 17 -0.66 -2.32 0.34
C ILE A 17 0.34 -3.29 -0.30
N LEU A 18 -0.13 -4.38 -0.91
CA LEU A 18 0.72 -5.35 -1.60
C LEU A 18 1.40 -4.75 -2.82
N TYR A 19 0.70 -3.87 -3.54
CA TYR A 19 1.29 -3.12 -4.65
C TYR A 19 2.41 -2.21 -4.16
N GLU A 20 2.20 -1.47 -3.08
CA GLU A 20 3.22 -0.60 -2.49
C GLU A 20 4.40 -1.37 -1.92
N ALA A 21 4.16 -2.56 -1.37
CA ALA A 21 5.23 -3.48 -0.97
C ALA A 21 6.09 -3.89 -2.17
N ALA A 22 5.46 -4.21 -3.30
CA ALA A 22 6.17 -4.54 -4.54
C ALA A 22 6.97 -3.35 -5.09
N VAL A 23 6.46 -2.12 -4.97
CA VAL A 23 7.21 -0.90 -5.29
C VAL A 23 8.46 -0.80 -4.41
N GLN A 24 8.30 -0.98 -3.10
CA GLN A 24 9.41 -0.94 -2.16
C GLN A 24 10.47 -2.03 -2.46
N MET A 25 10.06 -3.22 -2.92
CA MET A 25 10.97 -4.28 -3.34
C MET A 25 11.78 -3.92 -4.59
N GLU A 26 11.11 -3.50 -5.66
CA GLU A 26 11.76 -3.35 -6.97
C GLU A 26 12.43 -1.99 -7.14
N VAL A 27 11.90 -0.95 -6.51
CA VAL A 27 12.45 0.41 -6.56
C VAL A 27 13.58 0.57 -5.55
N ASN A 28 13.39 0.09 -4.31
CA ASN A 28 14.40 0.23 -3.25
C ASN A 28 15.27 -1.01 -3.03
N GLY A 29 15.05 -2.09 -3.80
CA GLY A 29 15.86 -3.31 -3.73
C GLY A 29 15.69 -4.09 -2.43
N LEU A 30 14.53 -3.97 -1.79
CA LEU A 30 14.25 -4.69 -0.55
C LEU A 30 14.01 -6.18 -0.82
N PRO A 31 14.54 -7.08 0.03
CA PRO A 31 14.31 -8.52 -0.12
C PRO A 31 12.85 -8.89 0.19
N ASP A 32 12.35 -9.95 -0.46
CA ASP A 32 10.97 -10.48 -0.32
C ASP A 32 10.48 -10.59 1.13
N GLU A 33 11.34 -11.12 2.02
CA GLU A 33 10.99 -11.36 3.43
C GLU A 33 10.76 -10.05 4.21
N ASP A 34 11.37 -8.95 3.77
CA ASP A 34 11.23 -7.63 4.36
C ASP A 34 10.08 -6.84 3.76
N ALA A 35 9.62 -7.17 2.55
CA ALA A 35 8.59 -6.42 1.85
C ALA A 35 7.25 -6.41 2.56
N LEU A 36 6.75 -7.59 2.95
CA LEU A 36 5.50 -7.74 3.72
C LEU A 36 5.62 -7.07 5.10
N ARG A 37 6.82 -7.11 5.69
CA ARG A 37 7.09 -6.44 6.97
C ARG A 37 7.05 -4.93 6.83
N VAL A 38 7.67 -4.38 5.78
CA VAL A 38 7.67 -2.95 5.44
C VAL A 38 6.26 -2.49 5.10
N ALA A 39 5.50 -3.27 4.33
CA ALA A 39 4.10 -2.98 4.03
C ALA A 39 3.26 -2.86 5.31
N LYS A 40 3.37 -3.83 6.22
CA LYS A 40 2.70 -3.78 7.54
C LYS A 40 3.11 -2.57 8.37
N GLN A 41 4.39 -2.19 8.33
CA GLN A 41 4.88 -1.00 9.03
C GLN A 41 4.36 0.29 8.39
N LEU A 42 4.25 0.35 7.07
CA LEU A 42 3.68 1.50 6.35
C LEU A 42 2.21 1.70 6.73
N ILE A 43 1.39 0.64 6.73
CA ILE A 43 -0.01 0.71 7.18
C ILE A 43 -0.10 1.27 8.59
N ALA A 44 0.67 0.70 9.52
CA ALA A 44 0.64 1.12 10.91
C ALA A 44 1.00 2.60 11.05
N LYS A 45 2.09 3.04 10.41
CA LYS A 45 2.53 4.43 10.45
C LYS A 45 1.55 5.39 9.77
N ARG A 46 0.91 4.98 8.67
CA ARG A 46 -0.12 5.77 8.00
C ARG A 46 -1.36 5.94 8.87
N ALA A 47 -1.85 4.85 9.45
CA ALA A 47 -2.97 4.89 10.39
C ALA A 47 -2.65 5.77 11.63
N GLU A 48 -1.41 5.74 12.12
CA GLU A 48 -0.96 6.64 13.19
C GLU A 48 -0.89 8.10 12.75
N ALA A 49 -0.41 8.38 11.53
CA ALA A 49 -0.36 9.72 10.96
C ALA A 49 -1.76 10.29 10.74
N GLU A 50 -2.69 9.51 10.20
CA GLU A 50 -4.10 9.88 10.02
C GLU A 50 -4.77 10.20 11.35
N LYS A 51 -4.53 9.37 12.38
CA LYS A 51 -5.05 9.60 13.73
C LYS A 51 -4.47 10.86 14.39
N SER A 52 -3.22 11.17 14.10
CA SER A 52 -2.50 12.33 14.66
C SER A 52 -2.73 13.62 13.88
N GLY A 53 -3.40 13.55 12.72
CA GLY A 53 -3.61 14.68 11.82
C GLY A 53 -2.36 15.06 11.03
N GLU A 54 -1.38 14.17 10.93
CA GLU A 54 -0.14 14.36 10.15
C GLU A 54 -0.32 13.97 8.67
N VAL A 55 -1.47 14.34 8.10
CA VAL A 55 -1.86 14.05 6.72
C VAL A 55 -2.46 15.28 6.05
N VAL A 56 -2.29 15.35 4.72
CA VAL A 56 -3.03 16.25 3.85
C VAL A 56 -4.27 15.49 3.37
N SER A 57 -5.44 16.03 3.67
CA SER A 57 -6.72 15.47 3.26
C SER A 57 -7.33 16.24 2.09
N ASP A 58 -8.07 15.54 1.23
CA ASP A 58 -8.95 16.12 0.21
C ASP A 58 -10.19 16.79 0.85
N GLU A 59 -10.98 17.51 0.05
CA GLU A 59 -12.28 18.10 0.44
C GLU A 59 -13.27 17.08 1.04
N GLN A 60 -13.11 15.80 0.71
CA GLN A 60 -13.92 14.70 1.25
C GLN A 60 -13.41 14.14 2.59
N GLY A 61 -12.26 14.62 3.09
CA GLY A 61 -11.63 14.14 4.32
C GLY A 61 -10.74 12.90 4.15
N ASN A 62 -10.54 12.42 2.92
CA ASN A 62 -9.64 11.29 2.63
C ASN A 62 -8.19 11.73 2.63
N ALA A 63 -7.28 10.95 3.21
CA ALA A 63 -5.85 11.22 3.15
C ALA A 63 -5.34 11.09 1.71
N VAL A 64 -4.77 12.16 1.15
CA VAL A 64 -4.17 12.19 -0.20
C VAL A 64 -2.65 12.22 -0.16
N SER A 65 -2.06 12.67 0.94
CA SER A 65 -0.62 12.67 1.13
C SER A 65 -0.28 12.74 2.62
N TYR A 66 0.88 12.23 2.99
CA TYR A 66 1.38 12.24 4.37
C TYR A 66 2.46 13.31 4.52
N HIS A 67 2.52 14.00 5.66
CA HIS A 67 3.59 14.97 5.91
C HIS A 67 4.98 14.33 5.91
N ASP A 68 5.06 13.08 6.38
CA ASP A 68 6.26 12.28 6.25
C ASP A 68 6.38 11.71 4.83
N SER A 69 7.42 12.13 4.11
CA SER A 69 7.64 11.73 2.71
C SER A 69 7.84 10.22 2.54
N SER A 70 8.34 9.51 3.57
CA SER A 70 8.54 8.06 3.50
C SER A 70 7.23 7.26 3.54
N LEU A 71 6.14 7.92 3.94
CA LEU A 71 4.80 7.35 3.92
C LEU A 71 4.07 7.58 2.60
N ASN A 72 4.62 8.37 1.67
CA ASN A 72 3.97 8.60 0.38
C ASN A 72 4.43 7.55 -0.64
N PRO A 73 3.53 7.10 -1.54
CA PRO A 73 3.88 6.14 -2.57
C PRO A 73 4.99 6.68 -3.46
N GLU A 74 6.01 5.86 -3.69
CA GLU A 74 7.12 6.25 -4.55
C GLU A 74 6.74 6.11 -6.03
N PRO A 75 7.18 7.06 -6.88
CA PRO A 75 6.95 6.96 -8.31
C PRO A 75 7.70 5.77 -8.88
N VAL A 76 6.96 4.82 -9.47
CA VAL A 76 7.55 3.66 -10.12
C VAL A 76 8.16 4.06 -11.46
N PRO A 77 9.48 3.89 -11.68
CA PRO A 77 10.07 4.17 -12.97
C PRO A 77 9.55 3.18 -14.02
N GLU A 78 9.34 3.65 -15.25
CA GLU A 78 8.73 2.85 -16.31
C GLU A 78 9.46 1.52 -16.55
N SER A 79 10.80 1.56 -16.48
CA SER A 79 11.67 0.38 -16.60
C SER A 79 11.44 -0.70 -15.53
N GLN A 80 10.90 -0.34 -14.36
CA GLN A 80 10.62 -1.27 -13.26
C GLN A 80 9.13 -1.58 -13.09
N ARG A 81 8.21 -0.91 -13.81
CA ARG A 81 6.77 -1.19 -13.74
C ARG A 81 6.44 -2.66 -14.00
N GLY A 82 7.13 -3.30 -14.95
CA GLY A 82 6.94 -4.72 -15.24
C GLY A 82 7.36 -5.63 -14.07
N ALA A 83 8.46 -5.28 -13.40
CA ALA A 83 8.96 -6.04 -12.26
C ALA A 83 8.08 -5.82 -11.03
N VAL A 84 7.69 -4.58 -10.73
CA VAL A 84 6.72 -4.23 -9.67
C VAL A 84 5.43 -5.00 -9.86
N ASN A 85 4.89 -5.03 -11.08
CA ASN A 85 3.63 -5.73 -11.34
C ASN A 85 3.77 -7.25 -11.15
N SER A 86 4.90 -7.84 -11.57
CA SER A 86 5.14 -9.27 -11.35
C SER A 86 5.30 -9.63 -9.87
N THR A 87 5.98 -8.78 -9.10
CA THR A 87 6.16 -8.95 -7.65
C THR A 87 4.83 -8.74 -6.91
N TYR A 88 4.05 -7.73 -7.31
CA TYR A 88 2.70 -7.49 -6.81
C TYR A 88 1.79 -8.72 -7.01
N GLN A 89 1.76 -9.28 -8.21
CA GLN A 89 0.97 -10.48 -8.51
C GLN A 89 1.35 -11.65 -7.60
N LYS A 90 2.64 -11.91 -7.41
CA LYS A 90 3.12 -12.97 -6.51
C LYS A 90 2.68 -12.74 -5.06
N LEU A 91 2.73 -11.50 -4.59
CA LEU A 91 2.32 -11.13 -3.23
C LEU A 91 0.80 -11.32 -3.05
N CYS A 92 -0.02 -10.92 -4.02
CA CYS A 92 -1.45 -11.19 -4.06
C CYS A 92 -1.77 -12.69 -4.04
N GLU A 93 -1.11 -13.48 -4.90
CA GLU A 93 -1.28 -14.94 -4.94
C GLU A 93 -0.87 -15.60 -3.62
N SER A 94 0.20 -15.13 -2.97
CA SER A 94 0.67 -15.67 -1.69
C SER A 94 -0.26 -15.34 -0.52
N GLU A 95 -0.89 -14.17 -0.53
CA GLU A 95 -1.82 -13.74 0.53
C GLU A 95 -3.28 -14.16 0.25
N GLY A 96 -3.56 -14.71 -0.94
CA GLY A 96 -4.91 -15.08 -1.37
C GLY A 96 -5.83 -13.88 -1.63
N VAL A 97 -5.23 -12.73 -2.00
CA VAL A 97 -5.90 -11.45 -2.28
C VAL A 97 -6.04 -11.29 -3.79
N GLU A 98 -7.15 -10.75 -4.27
CA GLU A 98 -7.32 -10.50 -5.71
C GLU A 98 -6.44 -9.32 -6.15
N SER A 99 -5.60 -9.54 -7.17
CA SER A 99 -4.83 -8.46 -7.79
C SER A 99 -5.76 -7.57 -8.63
N ILE A 100 -5.80 -6.27 -8.32
CA ILE A 100 -6.65 -5.28 -8.98
C ILE A 100 -5.94 -4.52 -10.11
#